data_AF-A0A838KRM2-F1
#
_entry.id   AF-A0A838KRM2-F1
#
_cell.length_a   1.000
_cell.length_b   1.000
_cell.length_c   1.000
_cell.angle_alpha   90.00
_cell.angle_beta   90.00
_cell.angle_gamma   90.00
#
_symmetry.space_group_name_H-M   'P 1'
#
loop_
_entity.id
_entity.type
_entity.pdbx_description
1 polymer ?
#
loop_
_entity_poly.entity_id
_entity_poly.type
_entity_poly.pdbx_seq_one_letter_code
_entity_poly.pdbx_strand_id
1 'polypeptide(L)'
;MSNSRPIPSWSGRPLPADQVGACLTALDEDLDKAVDAPVWSLDDARLSMRLGEALAVRARMDELVARLVGEVDGRDLGRQCGASSTKAHLVASYRVSGAAAAGLLSRPGA
;
A
#
# COMPACT_ATOMS: atom_id res chain seq x y z
N MET A 1 -29.22 5.42 -44.83
CA MET A 1 -29.86 5.11 -43.54
C MET A 1 -28.76 4.61 -42.60
N SER A 2 -28.20 5.50 -41.77
CA SER A 2 -27.05 5.19 -40.91
C SER A 2 -27.56 4.76 -39.52
N ASN A 3 -27.29 3.52 -39.13
CA ASN A 3 -27.81 2.93 -37.91
C ASN A 3 -26.81 3.11 -36.76
N SER A 4 -26.70 4.33 -36.25
CA SER A 4 -25.90 4.64 -35.06
C SER A 4 -26.61 4.10 -33.83
N ARG A 5 -26.14 2.96 -33.30
CA ARG A 5 -26.55 2.50 -31.97
C ARG A 5 -26.01 3.46 -30.91
N PRO A 6 -26.84 3.97 -29.98
CA PRO A 6 -26.35 4.82 -28.91
C PRO A 6 -25.39 4.02 -28.01
N ILE A 7 -24.24 4.63 -27.75
CA ILE A 7 -23.28 4.19 -26.74
C ILE A 7 -23.99 4.27 -25.38
N PRO A 8 -23.94 3.24 -24.51
CA PRO A 8 -24.53 3.35 -23.19
C PRO A 8 -23.83 4.48 -22.43
N SER A 9 -24.54 5.58 -22.17
CA SER A 9 -24.09 6.62 -21.26
C SER A 9 -24.18 6.07 -19.85
N TRP A 10 -23.08 5.51 -19.35
CA TRP A 10 -22.95 5.17 -17.95
C TRP A 10 -23.07 6.46 -17.15
N SER A 11 -24.23 6.63 -16.53
CA SER A 11 -24.53 7.65 -15.56
C SER A 11 -23.51 7.63 -14.42
N GLY A 12 -22.61 8.62 -14.43
CA GLY A 12 -22.35 9.49 -13.28
C GLY A 12 -21.88 8.87 -11.97
N ARG A 13 -21.37 7.63 -11.95
CA ARG A 13 -20.56 7.18 -10.82
C ARG A 13 -19.15 7.70 -11.04
N PRO A 14 -18.64 8.70 -10.27
CA PRO A 14 -17.22 8.91 -10.23
C PRO A 14 -16.60 7.56 -9.88
N LEU A 15 -15.63 7.11 -10.68
CA LEU A 15 -14.71 6.07 -10.22
C LEU A 15 -14.28 6.50 -8.82
N PRO A 16 -14.34 5.63 -7.80
CA PRO A 16 -13.92 6.03 -6.47
C PRO A 16 -12.54 6.68 -6.60
N ALA A 17 -12.45 7.97 -6.25
CA ALA A 17 -11.18 8.68 -6.19
C ALA A 17 -10.19 7.78 -5.46
N ASP A 18 -8.95 7.65 -5.93
CA ASP A 18 -7.95 6.70 -5.44
C ASP A 18 -7.97 6.58 -3.91
N GLN A 19 -8.77 5.63 -3.40
CA GLN A 19 -9.06 5.53 -1.97
C GLN A 19 -7.83 5.01 -1.23
N VAL A 20 -7.01 4.22 -1.91
CA VAL A 20 -5.73 3.75 -1.40
C VAL A 20 -4.80 4.95 -1.23
N GLY A 21 -4.65 5.78 -2.26
CA GLY A 21 -3.87 7.01 -2.19
C GLY A 21 -4.35 7.95 -1.09
N ALA A 22 -5.65 8.24 -1.03
CA ALA A 22 -6.23 9.11 0.00
C ALA A 22 -6.00 8.57 1.43
N CYS A 23 -6.13 7.25 1.64
CA CYS A 23 -5.89 6.63 2.94
C CYS A 23 -4.40 6.66 3.31
N LEU A 24 -3.50 6.42 2.36
CA LEU A 24 -2.06 6.48 2.59
C LEU A 24 -1.61 7.90 2.96
N THR A 25 -2.13 8.93 2.28
CA THR A 25 -1.86 10.33 2.62
C THR A 25 -2.32 10.67 4.04
N ALA A 26 -3.55 10.31 4.41
CA ALA A 26 -4.05 10.58 5.76
C ALA A 26 -3.24 9.83 6.84
N LEU A 27 -2.83 8.58 6.56
CA LEU A 27 -2.01 7.80 7.48
C LEU A 27 -0.62 8.40 7.66
N ASP A 28 0.02 8.87 6.59
CA ASP A 28 1.33 9.52 6.63
C ASP A 28 1.29 10.77 7.53
N GLU A 29 0.30 11.64 7.32
CA GLU A 29 0.10 12.85 8.13
C GLU A 29 -0.13 12.54 9.63
N ASP A 30 -0.85 11.47 9.94
CA ASP A 30 -1.12 11.09 11.33
C ASP A 30 0.04 10.33 11.97
N LEU A 31 0.82 9.56 11.19
CA LEU A 31 2.02 8.89 11.67
C LEU A 31 3.13 9.90 12.01
N ASP A 32 3.31 10.94 11.20
CA ASP A 32 4.28 12.00 11.48
C ASP A 32 4.01 12.64 12.85
N LYS A 33 2.75 12.97 13.15
CA LYS A 33 2.35 13.50 14.47
C LYS A 33 2.64 12.52 15.61
N ALA A 34 2.49 11.22 15.36
CA ALA A 34 2.67 10.19 16.39
C ALA A 34 4.16 9.91 16.67
N VAL A 35 5.02 9.98 15.66
CA VAL A 35 6.48 9.76 15.80
C VAL A 35 7.12 10.86 16.66
N ASP A 36 6.63 12.09 16.56
CA ASP A 36 7.09 13.22 17.36
C ASP A 36 6.54 13.22 18.80
N ALA A 37 5.60 12.31 19.13
CA ALA A 37 4.99 12.27 20.44
C ALA A 37 5.96 11.73 21.52
N PRO A 38 5.99 12.33 22.72
CA PRO A 38 6.88 11.89 23.79
C PRO A 38 6.42 10.55 24.40
N VAL A 39 6.87 9.42 23.83
CA VAL A 39 6.53 8.06 24.29
C VAL A 39 6.91 7.82 25.76
N TRP A 40 7.96 8.48 26.24
CA TRP A 40 8.41 8.41 27.65
C TRP A 40 7.39 8.97 28.65
N SER A 41 6.36 9.72 28.18
CA SER A 41 5.29 10.24 29.02
C SER A 41 4.15 9.24 29.28
N LEU A 42 4.18 8.07 28.63
CA LEU A 42 3.20 7.02 28.84
C LEU A 42 3.53 6.21 30.10
N ASP A 43 2.51 5.93 30.91
CA ASP A 43 2.60 4.88 31.93
C ASP A 43 2.66 3.48 31.30
N ASP A 44 3.11 2.48 32.05
CA ASP A 44 3.35 1.12 31.54
C ASP A 44 2.11 0.48 30.89
N ALA A 45 0.91 0.73 31.45
CA ALA A 45 -0.33 0.19 30.93
C ALA A 45 -0.67 0.82 29.56
N ARG A 46 -0.54 2.15 29.45
CA ARG A 46 -0.73 2.88 28.20
C ARG A 46 0.35 2.50 27.18
N LEU A 47 1.60 2.35 27.59
CA LEU A 47 2.69 1.94 26.71
C LEU A 47 2.41 0.56 26.10
N SER A 48 2.03 -0.42 26.92
CA SER A 48 1.68 -1.76 26.44
C SER A 48 0.48 -1.73 25.48
N MET A 49 -0.53 -0.92 25.77
CA MET A 49 -1.71 -0.77 24.92
C MET A 49 -1.35 -0.14 23.57
N ARG A 50 -0.60 0.98 23.57
CA ARG A 50 -0.16 1.66 22.34
C ARG A 50 0.76 0.80 21.50
N LEU A 51 1.63 0.00 22.12
CA LEU A 51 2.45 -0.98 21.41
C LEU A 51 1.58 -2.00 20.66
N GLY A 52 0.54 -2.53 21.30
CA GLY A 52 -0.40 -3.46 20.67
C GLY A 52 -1.14 -2.84 19.48
N GLU A 53 -1.61 -1.60 19.62
CA GLU A 53 -2.26 -0.85 18.54
C GLU A 53 -1.30 -0.61 17.35
N ALA A 54 -0.06 -0.18 17.64
CA ALA A 54 0.96 0.05 16.61
C ALA A 54 1.29 -1.24 15.84
N LEU A 55 1.41 -2.37 16.54
CA LEU A 55 1.63 -3.68 15.90
C LEU A 55 0.44 -4.08 15.02
N ALA A 56 -0.80 -3.80 15.43
CA ALA A 56 -1.97 -4.08 14.62
C ALA A 56 -2.05 -3.19 13.37
N VAL A 57 -1.68 -1.91 13.47
CA VAL A 57 -1.56 -1.02 12.30
C VAL A 57 -0.48 -1.54 11.36
N ARG A 58 0.70 -1.89 11.87
CA ARG A 58 1.79 -2.47 11.09
C ARG A 58 1.33 -3.72 10.32
N ALA A 59 0.61 -4.64 10.96
CA ALA A 59 0.12 -5.84 10.30
C ALA A 59 -0.85 -5.55 9.13
N ARG A 60 -1.72 -4.54 9.27
CA ARG A 60 -2.62 -4.11 8.18
C ARG A 60 -1.86 -3.43 7.05
N MET A 61 -0.82 -2.66 7.36
CA MET A 61 0.05 -2.05 6.36
C MET A 61 0.86 -3.09 5.60
N ASP A 62 1.41 -4.09 6.28
CA ASP A 62 2.12 -5.20 5.64
C ASP A 62 1.20 -5.94 4.66
N GLU A 63 -0.07 -6.11 5.00
CA GLU A 63 -1.08 -6.73 4.12
C GLU A 63 -1.39 -5.85 2.90
N LEU A 64 -1.60 -4.54 3.09
CA LEU A 64 -1.80 -3.61 1.98
C LEU A 64 -0.60 -3.61 1.02
N VAL A 65 0.62 -3.57 1.54
CA VAL A 65 1.84 -3.63 0.74
C VAL A 65 1.94 -4.95 -0.03
N ALA A 66 1.63 -6.08 0.60
CA ALA A 66 1.62 -7.37 -0.09
C ALA A 66 0.65 -7.40 -1.26
N ARG A 67 -0.57 -6.87 -1.08
CA ARG A 67 -1.58 -6.77 -2.16
C ARG A 67 -1.11 -5.86 -3.31
N LEU A 68 -0.52 -4.70 -2.99
CA LEU A 68 0.02 -3.78 -4.00
C LEU A 68 1.20 -4.41 -4.77
N VAL A 69 2.12 -5.09 -4.07
CA VAL A 69 3.22 -5.81 -4.71
C VAL A 69 2.71 -6.93 -5.61
N GLY A 70 1.68 -7.66 -5.17
CA GLY A 70 1.01 -8.68 -5.99
C GLY A 70 0.43 -8.10 -7.28
N GLU A 71 -0.19 -6.91 -7.23
CA GLU A 71 -0.67 -6.21 -8.43
C GLU A 71 0.47 -5.72 -9.32
N VAL A 72 1.57 -5.24 -8.75
CA VAL A 72 2.77 -4.83 -9.52
C VAL A 72 3.38 -6.03 -10.24
N ASP A 73 3.47 -7.19 -9.57
CA ASP A 73 3.98 -8.43 -10.14
C ASP A 73 3.04 -9.00 -11.21
N GLY A 74 1.75 -9.11 -10.90
CA GLY A 74 0.75 -9.66 -11.82
C GLY A 74 0.57 -8.85 -13.10
N ARG A 75 0.87 -7.55 -13.06
CA ARG A 75 0.87 -6.66 -14.24
C ARG A 75 2.24 -6.57 -14.94
N ASP A 76 3.27 -7.25 -14.42
CA ASP A 76 4.66 -7.15 -14.86
C ASP A 76 5.17 -5.70 -14.90
N LEU A 77 4.67 -4.84 -14.00
CA LEU A 77 4.99 -3.41 -13.97
C LEU A 77 6.49 -3.17 -13.76
N GLY A 78 7.17 -4.03 -13.01
CA GLY A 78 8.61 -3.96 -12.83
C GLY A 78 9.36 -3.99 -14.17
N ARG A 79 8.98 -4.88 -15.09
CA ARG A 79 9.58 -4.93 -16.43
C ARG A 79 9.14 -3.79 -17.32
N GLN A 80 7.88 -3.35 -17.22
CA GLN A 80 7.41 -2.16 -17.93
C GLN A 80 8.20 -0.90 -17.51
N CYS A 81 8.67 -0.84 -16.27
CA CYS A 81 9.56 0.20 -15.75
C CYS A 81 11.05 -0.06 -16.01
N GLY A 82 11.42 -1.06 -16.82
CA GLY A 82 12.79 -1.33 -17.23
C GLY A 82 13.62 -2.19 -16.25
N ALA A 83 13.02 -2.72 -15.18
CA ALA A 83 13.70 -3.68 -14.31
C ALA A 83 13.64 -5.09 -14.89
N SER A 84 14.53 -5.99 -14.45
CA SER A 84 14.52 -7.38 -14.90
C SER A 84 13.41 -8.23 -14.24
N SER A 85 12.87 -7.76 -13.12
CA SER A 85 11.80 -8.41 -12.34
C SER A 85 11.18 -7.41 -11.35
N THR A 86 10.01 -7.75 -10.81
CA THR A 86 9.38 -7.02 -9.69
C THR A 86 10.31 -6.88 -8.50
N LYS A 87 11.06 -7.93 -8.15
CA LYS A 87 12.08 -7.87 -7.09
C LYS A 87 13.14 -6.82 -7.38
N ALA A 88 13.69 -6.81 -8.59
CA ALA A 88 14.70 -5.83 -9.00
C ALA A 88 14.13 -4.40 -8.98
N HIS A 89 12.87 -4.23 -9.39
CA HIS A 89 12.16 -2.96 -9.30
C HIS A 89 12.00 -2.49 -7.86
N LEU A 90 11.56 -3.36 -6.93
CA LEU A 90 11.41 -3.02 -5.51
C LEU A 90 12.73 -2.56 -4.86
N VAL A 91 13.83 -3.26 -5.16
CA VAL A 91 15.16 -2.92 -4.65
C VAL A 91 15.65 -1.59 -5.22
N ALA A 92 15.53 -1.39 -6.54
CA ALA A 92 16.06 -0.22 -7.22
C ALA A 92 15.26 1.06 -6.93
N SER A 93 13.93 0.98 -6.94
CA SER A 93 13.05 2.15 -6.85
C SER A 93 12.69 2.52 -5.41
N TYR A 94 12.56 1.54 -4.52
CA TYR A 94 12.08 1.76 -3.15
C TYR A 94 13.12 1.42 -2.07
N ARG A 95 14.35 1.06 -2.47
CA ARG A 95 15.46 0.70 -1.58
C ARG A 95 15.13 -0.42 -0.59
N VAL A 96 14.15 -1.27 -0.92
CA VAL A 96 13.80 -2.43 -0.13
C VAL A 96 14.96 -3.43 -0.20
N SER A 97 15.36 -4.02 0.94
CA SER A 97 16.42 -5.03 0.92
C SER A 97 16.00 -6.25 0.09
N GLY A 98 16.97 -6.96 -0.50
CA GLY A 98 16.66 -8.14 -1.32
C GLY A 98 15.90 -9.24 -0.56
N ALA A 99 16.12 -9.36 0.75
CA ALA A 99 15.40 -10.29 1.62
C ALA A 99 13.96 -9.82 1.90
N ALA A 100 13.75 -8.53 2.17
CA ALA A 100 12.42 -7.97 2.36
C ALA A 100 11.58 -8.05 1.08
N ALA A 101 12.18 -7.74 -0.08
CA ALA A 101 11.51 -7.88 -1.38
C ALA A 101 11.12 -9.33 -1.68
N ALA A 102 11.97 -10.30 -1.32
CA ALA A 102 11.63 -11.71 -1.45
C ALA A 102 10.50 -12.11 -0.49
N GLY A 103 10.49 -11.60 0.75
CA GLY A 103 9.42 -11.84 1.72
C GLY A 103 8.06 -11.30 1.27
N LEU A 104 8.03 -10.13 0.62
CA LEU A 104 6.82 -9.55 0.03
C LEU A 104 6.27 -10.39 -1.13
N LEU A 105 7.14 -10.94 -1.97
CA LEU A 105 6.74 -11.81 -3.09
C LEU A 105 6.36 -13.23 -2.66
N SER A 106 6.77 -13.67 -1.47
CA SER A 106 6.52 -15.02 -0.98
C SER A 106 5.23 -15.15 -0.18
N ARG A 107 4.56 -14.03 0.17
CA ARG A 107 3.23 -14.06 0.80
C ARG A 107 2.17 -14.30 -0.27
N PRO A 108 1.46 -15.44 -0.27
CA PRO A 108 0.31 -15.60 -1.15
C PRO A 108 -0.71 -14.52 -0.80
N GLY A 109 -1.16 -13.76 -1.81
CA GLY A 109 -2.32 -12.89 -1.67
C GLY A 109 -3.52 -13.74 -1.24
N ALA A 110 -4.14 -13.36 -0.13
CA ALA A 110 -5.35 -13.99 0.37
C ALA A 110 -6.50 -13.94 -0.65
#